data_AF-A0A709L958-F1
#
_entry.id   AF-A0A709L958-F1
#
_cell.length_a   1.000
_cell.length_b   1.000
_cell.length_c   1.000
_cell.angle_alpha   90.00
_cell.angle_beta   90.00
_cell.angle_gamma   90.00
#
_symmetry.space_group_name_H-M   'P 1'
#
loop_
_entity.id
_entity.type
_entity.pdbx_description
1 polymer ?
#
loop_
_entity_poly.entity_id
_entity_poly.type
_entity_poly.pdbx_seq_one_letter_code
_entity_poly.pdbx_strand_id
1 'polypeptide(L)'
;MAKSLLRSGNLDDYQAVGGGGQAVFESALQIRETLRLRKQQAMVDCLAIPQLNDNGDRVDWYSPIEGQAIAWKAADEETRSRALRYLASTFESAAALSRKSLQSGKTALQLFGSLLEKATQFPGENHVFLVNGKPVITFWGFVNLNENTRDDVLDCLRVTEAIPDIPLVEPEPEEKPLVEAAFSQADEPLLTSVIEPPKMPEEPAAPPVIVSEPKPAAPIPVAEAKRARRLPLWSLPVAAVVIAAVATPFFWPSSSVDGASPVHAAPVATAKTDVTPLPELTAHLPLHRAEVTPAPKAAPLPEAPVIIAAIPKDALVMDNTQMKLGTTRFLNGSWRISVDVKDPITGKPPSLRYQIQNNKGIARVVHGDNVVCRAEIFSGLHQTGELMIKSRGNARCTDGSRYPMPEITCKAGVNDVATCTARYGDHAAIPLTFKKIGA
;
A
#
# COMPACT_ATOMS: atom_id res chain seq x y z
N MET A 1 20.15 9.24 -27.89
CA MET A 1 20.23 10.30 -26.87
C MET A 1 19.46 9.82 -25.64
N ALA A 2 19.97 10.10 -24.43
CA ALA A 2 19.41 9.54 -23.20
C ALA A 2 18.07 10.22 -22.88
N LYS A 3 17.00 9.43 -22.74
CA LYS A 3 15.69 9.95 -22.33
C LYS A 3 15.77 10.35 -20.85
N SER A 4 15.23 11.52 -20.51
CA SER A 4 15.21 12.01 -19.12
C SER A 4 14.25 11.17 -18.28
N LEU A 5 14.73 10.61 -17.17
CA LEU A 5 13.89 9.91 -16.20
C LEU A 5 13.07 10.94 -15.42
N LEU A 6 11.75 10.83 -15.48
CA LEU A 6 10.83 11.73 -14.78
C LEU A 6 10.47 11.18 -13.41
N ARG A 7 10.09 9.91 -13.35
CA ARG A 7 9.65 9.27 -12.11
C ARG A 7 9.86 7.78 -12.14
N SER A 8 10.12 7.21 -10.97
CA SER A 8 10.12 5.77 -10.77
C SER A 8 9.23 5.42 -9.58
N GLY A 9 8.50 4.32 -9.66
CA GLY A 9 7.61 3.90 -8.57
C GLY A 9 7.12 2.47 -8.74
N ASN A 10 6.52 1.93 -7.69
CA ASN A 10 5.95 0.58 -7.69
C ASN A 10 4.53 0.62 -8.27
N LEU A 11 4.16 -0.38 -9.06
CA LEU A 11 2.82 -0.47 -9.65
C LEU A 11 1.72 -0.70 -8.61
N ASP A 12 2.04 -1.35 -7.48
CA ASP A 12 1.11 -1.65 -6.39
C ASP A 12 0.65 -0.40 -5.60
N ASP A 13 1.34 0.73 -5.80
CA ASP A 13 1.00 2.03 -5.22
C ASP A 13 -0.23 2.67 -5.88
N TYR A 14 -0.66 2.17 -7.04
CA TYR A 14 -1.74 2.75 -7.83
C TYR A 14 -2.70 1.68 -8.34
N GLN A 15 -3.89 2.10 -8.76
CA GLN A 15 -4.88 1.22 -9.37
C GLN A 15 -4.88 1.45 -10.88
N ALA A 16 -4.54 0.42 -11.65
CA ALA A 16 -4.57 0.49 -13.10
C ALA A 16 -6.03 0.64 -13.59
N VAL A 17 -6.25 1.56 -14.52
CA VAL A 17 -7.54 1.69 -15.22
C VAL A 17 -7.46 0.99 -16.57
N GLY A 18 -8.60 0.53 -17.07
CA GLY A 18 -8.67 -0.30 -18.26
C GLY A 18 -9.99 -0.17 -19.01
N GLY A 19 -9.99 -0.68 -20.23
CA GLY A 19 -11.15 -0.71 -21.11
C GLY A 19 -11.17 -2.02 -21.90
N GLY A 20 -12.34 -2.63 -22.08
CA GLY A 20 -12.46 -3.89 -22.82
C GLY A 20 -11.71 -5.08 -22.21
N GLY A 21 -11.54 -5.10 -20.87
CA GLY A 21 -10.85 -6.17 -20.16
C GLY A 21 -9.32 -6.07 -20.11
N GLN A 22 -8.74 -5.00 -20.66
CA GLN A 22 -7.30 -4.78 -20.68
C GLN A 22 -6.91 -3.52 -19.92
N ALA A 23 -5.81 -3.57 -19.17
CA ALA A 23 -5.27 -2.40 -18.48
C ALA A 23 -4.57 -1.47 -19.48
N VAL A 24 -4.77 -0.15 -19.32
CA VAL A 24 -4.11 0.86 -20.15
C VAL A 24 -2.60 0.71 -20.12
N PHE A 25 -2.05 0.42 -18.93
CA PHE A 25 -0.62 0.25 -18.72
C PHE A 25 -0.02 -0.89 -19.55
N GLU A 26 -0.69 -2.04 -19.61
CA GLU A 26 -0.22 -3.20 -20.39
C GLU A 26 -0.17 -2.88 -21.88
N SER A 27 -1.11 -2.06 -22.37
CA SER A 27 -1.16 -1.60 -23.76
C SER A 27 -0.40 -0.28 -24.00
N ALA A 28 0.37 0.23 -23.02
CA ALA A 28 0.85 1.60 -23.06
C ALA A 28 1.70 1.90 -24.31
N LEU A 29 2.64 1.02 -24.65
CA LEU A 29 3.47 1.17 -25.85
C LEU A 29 2.64 1.12 -27.14
N GLN A 30 1.62 0.26 -27.19
CA GLN A 30 0.73 0.14 -28.35
C GLN A 30 -0.15 1.37 -28.52
N ILE A 31 -0.69 1.92 -27.42
CA ILE A 31 -1.49 3.16 -27.44
C ILE A 31 -0.64 4.31 -27.99
N ARG A 32 0.58 4.47 -27.47
CA ARG A 32 1.52 5.52 -27.93
C ARG A 32 1.86 5.38 -29.41
N GLU A 33 2.18 4.17 -29.85
CA GLU A 33 2.52 3.92 -31.26
C GLU A 33 1.31 4.17 -32.17
N THR A 34 0.11 3.77 -31.74
CA THR A 34 -1.13 4.03 -32.49
C THR A 34 -1.42 5.53 -32.58
N LEU A 35 -1.21 6.30 -31.51
CA LEU A 35 -1.34 7.77 -31.53
C LEU A 35 -0.33 8.41 -32.49
N ARG A 36 0.91 7.92 -32.50
CA ARG A 36 1.96 8.37 -33.42
C ARG A 36 1.57 8.12 -34.88
N LEU A 37 1.11 6.91 -35.20
CA LEU A 37 0.62 6.55 -36.55
C LEU A 37 -0.59 7.38 -36.98
N ARG A 38 -1.44 7.79 -36.02
CA ARG A 38 -2.59 8.67 -36.24
C ARG A 38 -2.26 10.17 -36.24
N LYS A 39 -0.98 10.53 -36.25
CA LYS A 39 -0.48 11.92 -36.24
C LYS A 39 -0.92 12.74 -35.02
N GLN A 40 -1.19 12.09 -33.88
CA GLN A 40 -1.53 12.74 -32.62
C GLN A 40 -0.29 13.02 -31.78
N GLN A 41 0.69 13.72 -32.35
CA GLN A 41 2.00 13.91 -31.71
C GLN A 41 1.90 14.67 -30.38
N ALA A 42 1.00 15.65 -30.29
CA ALA A 42 0.77 16.40 -29.04
C ALA A 42 0.43 15.48 -27.86
N MET A 43 -0.42 14.46 -28.09
CA MET A 43 -0.76 13.47 -27.07
C MET A 43 0.42 12.53 -26.77
N VAL A 44 1.17 12.10 -27.78
CA VAL A 44 2.36 11.24 -27.61
C VAL A 44 3.45 11.92 -26.78
N ASP A 45 3.63 13.24 -26.96
CA ASP A 45 4.55 14.07 -26.21
C ASP A 45 4.08 14.25 -24.75
N CYS A 46 2.77 14.31 -24.51
CA CYS A 46 2.21 14.43 -23.16
C CYS A 46 2.31 13.15 -22.33
N LEU A 47 2.38 11.99 -22.96
CA LEU A 47 2.44 10.72 -22.25
C LEU A 47 3.92 10.35 -21.99
N ALA A 48 4.29 10.00 -20.75
CA ALA A 48 5.61 9.44 -20.49
C ALA A 48 5.75 8.01 -21.05
N ILE A 49 6.98 7.56 -21.27
CA ILE A 49 7.30 6.21 -21.76
C ILE A 49 7.57 5.30 -20.56
N PRO A 50 6.72 4.30 -20.27
CA PRO A 50 6.98 3.35 -19.20
C PRO A 50 8.05 2.33 -19.61
N GLN A 51 8.92 1.97 -18.67
CA GLN A 51 9.89 0.87 -18.76
C GLN A 51 9.83 0.08 -17.47
N LEU A 52 9.50 -1.21 -17.57
CA LEU A 52 9.50 -2.12 -16.42
C LEU A 52 10.92 -2.53 -16.07
N ASN A 53 11.19 -2.73 -14.79
CA ASN A 53 12.39 -3.42 -14.33
C ASN A 53 12.31 -4.93 -14.57
N ASP A 54 13.44 -5.63 -14.44
CA ASP A 54 13.53 -7.08 -14.67
C ASP A 54 12.58 -7.91 -13.77
N ASN A 55 12.23 -7.38 -12.59
CA ASN A 55 11.32 -8.02 -11.64
C ASN A 55 9.84 -7.75 -11.93
N GLY A 56 9.52 -6.78 -12.80
CA GLY A 56 8.16 -6.39 -13.17
C GLY A 56 7.36 -5.65 -12.08
N ASP A 57 7.93 -5.36 -10.92
CA ASP A 57 7.26 -4.70 -9.78
C ASP A 57 7.43 -3.17 -9.79
N ARG A 58 8.43 -2.66 -10.51
CA ARG A 58 8.75 -1.24 -10.58
C ARG A 58 8.76 -0.75 -12.02
N VAL A 59 8.24 0.46 -12.22
CA VAL A 59 8.22 1.13 -13.51
C VAL A 59 8.99 2.45 -13.44
N ASP A 60 9.86 2.65 -14.43
CA ASP A 60 10.54 3.89 -14.71
C ASP A 60 9.83 4.63 -15.85
N TRP A 61 9.49 5.89 -15.63
CA TRP A 61 8.78 6.74 -16.59
C TRP A 61 9.72 7.78 -17.17
N TYR A 62 9.92 7.72 -18.48
CA TYR A 62 10.83 8.58 -19.21
C TYR A 62 10.10 9.64 -20.03
N SER A 63 10.68 10.83 -20.13
CA SER A 63 10.19 11.88 -21.02
C SER A 63 10.34 11.46 -22.49
N PRO A 64 9.33 11.66 -23.34
CA PRO A 64 9.45 11.47 -24.78
C PRO A 64 10.19 12.62 -25.47
N ILE A 65 10.25 13.78 -24.82
CA ILE A 65 10.91 15.00 -25.31
C ILE A 65 12.20 15.26 -24.52
N GLU A 66 13.21 15.78 -25.21
CA GLU A 66 14.47 16.17 -24.59
C GLU A 66 14.32 17.50 -23.86
N GLY A 67 14.98 17.65 -22.71
CA GLY A 67 14.93 18.87 -21.90
C GLY A 67 15.05 18.58 -20.40
N GLN A 68 15.22 19.64 -19.62
CA GLN A 68 15.19 19.56 -18.17
C GLN A 68 13.75 19.40 -17.69
N ALA A 69 13.53 18.45 -16.79
CA ALA A 69 12.22 18.19 -16.20
C ALA A 69 12.05 19.00 -14.91
N ILE A 70 10.96 19.75 -14.83
CA ILE A 70 10.53 20.51 -13.66
C ILE A 70 9.23 19.88 -13.17
N ALA A 71 9.13 19.54 -11.89
CA ALA A 71 7.88 19.02 -11.32
C ALA A 71 6.78 20.07 -11.38
N TRP A 72 5.51 19.66 -11.57
CA TRP A 72 4.37 20.59 -11.64
C TRP A 72 4.37 21.62 -10.51
N LYS A 73 4.56 21.17 -9.27
CA LYS A 73 4.58 22.01 -8.07
C LYS A 73 5.72 23.02 -8.01
N ALA A 74 6.82 22.76 -8.71
CA ALA A 74 7.99 23.63 -8.72
C ALA A 74 7.95 24.67 -9.86
N ALA A 75 6.91 24.66 -10.69
CA ALA A 75 6.79 25.54 -11.84
C ALA A 75 5.99 26.82 -11.52
N ASP A 76 6.35 27.91 -12.19
CA ASP A 76 5.66 29.19 -12.07
C ASP A 76 4.19 29.10 -12.53
N GLU A 77 3.33 29.94 -11.96
CA GLU A 77 1.89 29.94 -12.23
C GLU A 77 1.56 30.18 -13.71
N GLU A 78 2.28 31.08 -14.38
CA GLU A 78 2.07 31.35 -15.81
C GLU A 78 2.37 30.10 -16.66
N THR A 79 3.45 29.40 -16.32
CA THR A 79 3.87 28.17 -17.01
C THR A 79 2.87 27.05 -16.76
N ARG A 80 2.40 26.88 -15.52
CA ARG A 80 1.32 25.93 -15.17
C ARG A 80 0.04 26.25 -15.93
N SER A 81 -0.41 27.50 -15.93
CA SER A 81 -1.60 27.97 -16.65
C SER A 81 -1.52 27.72 -18.17
N ARG A 82 -0.35 27.92 -18.78
CA ARG A 82 -0.12 27.62 -20.22
C ARG A 82 -0.15 26.12 -20.49
N ALA A 83 0.48 25.33 -19.62
CA ALA A 83 0.51 23.88 -19.72
C ALA A 83 -0.88 23.25 -19.52
N LEU A 84 -1.70 23.78 -18.61
CA LEU A 84 -3.10 23.35 -18.41
C LEU A 84 -3.94 23.53 -19.68
N ARG A 85 -3.86 24.71 -20.30
CA ARG A 85 -4.57 24.97 -21.56
C ARG A 85 -4.14 24.01 -22.67
N TYR A 86 -2.84 23.72 -22.74
CA TYR A 86 -2.30 22.75 -23.69
C TYR A 86 -2.80 21.32 -23.42
N LEU A 87 -2.81 20.87 -22.14
CA LEU A 87 -3.37 19.57 -21.76
C LEU A 87 -4.86 19.47 -22.10
N ALA A 88 -5.65 20.49 -21.77
CA ALA A 88 -7.09 20.51 -22.03
C ALA A 88 -7.39 20.35 -23.53
N SER A 89 -6.71 21.11 -24.40
CA SER A 89 -6.86 20.98 -25.85
C SER A 89 -6.44 19.59 -26.37
N THR A 90 -5.36 19.04 -25.81
CA THR A 90 -4.83 17.72 -26.20
C THR A 90 -5.79 16.61 -25.77
N PHE A 91 -6.35 16.70 -24.56
CA PHE A 91 -7.28 15.72 -24.01
C PHE A 91 -8.62 15.75 -24.74
N GLU A 92 -9.13 16.92 -25.12
CA GLU A 92 -10.33 17.01 -25.96
C GLU A 92 -10.13 16.34 -27.32
N SER A 93 -8.96 16.56 -27.94
CA SER A 93 -8.59 15.90 -29.20
C SER A 93 -8.51 14.37 -29.05
N ALA A 94 -7.95 13.89 -27.93
CA ALA A 94 -7.89 12.47 -27.60
C ALA A 94 -9.30 11.88 -27.34
N ALA A 95 -10.17 12.62 -26.65
CA ALA A 95 -11.56 12.22 -26.40
C ALA A 95 -12.36 12.12 -27.71
N ALA A 96 -12.21 13.08 -28.62
CA ALA A 96 -12.82 13.02 -29.95
C ALA A 96 -12.33 11.80 -30.75
N LEU A 97 -11.03 11.50 -30.69
CA LEU A 97 -10.47 10.31 -31.34
C LEU A 97 -10.98 9.00 -30.73
N SER A 98 -11.10 8.94 -29.41
CA SER A 98 -11.68 7.81 -28.69
C SER A 98 -13.12 7.58 -29.14
N ARG A 99 -13.99 8.60 -29.08
CA ARG A 99 -15.39 8.54 -29.53
C ARG A 99 -15.51 8.03 -30.97
N LYS A 100 -14.70 8.57 -31.90
CA LYS A 100 -14.65 8.11 -33.30
C LYS A 100 -14.22 6.64 -33.43
N SER A 101 -13.33 6.18 -32.56
CA SER A 101 -12.80 4.82 -32.61
C SER A 101 -13.78 3.80 -32.00
N LEU A 102 -14.55 4.22 -30.98
CA LEU A 102 -15.66 3.45 -30.40
C LEU A 102 -16.83 3.26 -31.37
N GLN A 103 -17.10 4.23 -32.25
CA GLN A 103 -18.14 4.12 -33.28
C GLN A 103 -17.73 3.29 -34.51
N SER A 104 -16.48 2.85 -34.58
CA SER A 104 -16.00 2.00 -35.67
C SER A 104 -16.60 0.60 -35.56
N GLY A 105 -16.93 -0.04 -36.69
CA GLY A 105 -17.35 -1.45 -36.72
C GLY A 105 -16.22 -2.47 -36.49
N LYS A 106 -14.98 -2.02 -36.27
CA LYS A 106 -13.81 -2.89 -36.06
C LYS A 106 -13.48 -3.01 -34.58
N THR A 107 -13.52 -4.23 -34.02
CA THR A 107 -13.27 -4.52 -32.60
C THR A 107 -11.95 -3.96 -32.08
N ALA A 108 -10.86 -4.09 -32.84
CA ALA A 108 -9.55 -3.55 -32.45
C ALA A 108 -9.55 -2.02 -32.30
N LEU A 109 -10.33 -1.32 -33.12
CA LEU A 109 -10.47 0.14 -33.03
C LEU A 109 -11.37 0.55 -31.86
N GLN A 110 -12.39 -0.25 -31.55
CA GLN A 110 -13.24 -0.04 -30.37
C GLN A 110 -12.43 -0.21 -29.09
N LEU A 111 -11.59 -1.26 -29.01
CA LEU A 111 -10.67 -1.48 -27.89
C LEU A 111 -9.65 -0.35 -27.75
N PHE A 112 -9.07 0.13 -28.85
CA PHE A 112 -8.23 1.32 -28.81
C PHE A 112 -8.98 2.55 -28.29
N GLY A 113 -10.23 2.74 -28.72
CA GLY A 113 -11.08 3.84 -28.25
C GLY A 113 -11.34 3.78 -26.74
N SER A 114 -11.69 2.60 -26.21
CA SER A 114 -11.96 2.42 -24.79
C SER A 114 -10.70 2.57 -23.93
N LEU A 115 -9.54 2.10 -24.41
CA LEU A 115 -8.26 2.31 -23.74
C LEU A 115 -7.83 3.79 -23.77
N LEU A 116 -7.98 4.47 -24.90
CA LEU A 116 -7.60 5.87 -25.04
C LEU A 116 -8.41 6.79 -24.12
N GLU A 117 -9.69 6.51 -23.92
CA GLU A 117 -10.55 7.24 -22.98
C GLU A 117 -9.95 7.21 -21.56
N LYS A 118 -9.48 6.03 -21.12
CA LYS A 118 -8.91 5.83 -19.79
C LYS A 118 -7.43 6.22 -19.71
N ALA A 119 -6.74 6.36 -20.84
CA ALA A 119 -5.32 6.73 -20.89
C ALA A 119 -5.03 8.16 -20.43
N THR A 120 -6.04 9.02 -20.36
CA THR A 120 -5.90 10.38 -19.83
C THR A 120 -5.83 10.41 -18.31
N GLN A 121 -6.27 9.36 -17.61
CA GLN A 121 -6.30 9.29 -16.14
C GLN A 121 -4.89 9.22 -15.56
N PHE A 122 -4.64 9.97 -14.48
CA PHE A 122 -3.40 9.91 -13.71
C PHE A 122 -3.70 10.18 -12.22
N PRO A 123 -2.80 9.81 -11.28
CA PRO A 123 -3.14 9.84 -9.86
C PRO A 123 -3.24 11.25 -9.26
N GLY A 124 -2.43 12.22 -9.72
CA GLY A 124 -2.55 13.62 -9.31
C GLY A 124 -1.41 14.52 -9.80
N GLU A 125 -1.34 15.75 -9.27
CA GLU A 125 -0.35 16.78 -9.65
C GLU A 125 1.12 16.37 -9.52
N ASN A 126 1.46 15.49 -8.57
CA ASN A 126 2.81 14.98 -8.37
C ASN A 126 3.32 14.09 -9.52
N HIS A 127 2.45 13.77 -10.48
CA HIS A 127 2.73 12.92 -11.62
C HIS A 127 2.90 13.69 -12.92
N VAL A 128 2.75 15.02 -12.89
CA VAL A 128 2.93 15.89 -14.04
C VAL A 128 4.25 16.63 -13.95
N PHE A 129 4.98 16.65 -15.04
CA PHE A 129 6.27 17.32 -15.19
C PHE A 129 6.21 18.25 -16.39
N LEU A 130 6.92 19.36 -16.33
CA LEU A 130 7.12 20.28 -17.45
C LEU A 130 8.51 20.05 -18.01
N VAL A 131 8.61 19.69 -19.29
CA VAL A 131 9.86 19.50 -20.00
C VAL A 131 9.86 20.48 -21.18
N ASN A 132 10.78 21.46 -21.17
CA ASN A 132 10.78 22.59 -22.11
C ASN A 132 9.41 23.30 -22.23
N GLY A 133 8.71 23.48 -21.11
CA GLY A 133 7.39 24.11 -21.06
C GLY A 133 6.22 23.26 -21.57
N LYS A 134 6.48 22.01 -22.02
CA LYS A 134 5.43 21.05 -22.39
C LYS A 134 5.13 20.11 -21.22
N PRO A 135 3.85 19.84 -20.92
CA PRO A 135 3.47 18.91 -19.86
C PRO A 135 3.67 17.46 -20.29
N VAL A 136 4.26 16.65 -19.40
CA VAL A 136 4.48 15.21 -19.55
C VAL A 136 3.96 14.51 -18.30
N ILE A 137 3.07 13.53 -18.50
CA ILE A 137 2.34 12.82 -17.46
C ILE A 137 2.96 11.45 -17.25
N THR A 138 3.33 11.16 -16.00
CA THR A 138 3.78 9.84 -15.53
C THR A 138 2.61 9.08 -14.90
N PHE A 139 2.69 7.75 -14.84
CA PHE A 139 1.58 6.91 -14.33
C PHE A 139 0.22 7.22 -14.97
N TRP A 140 0.22 7.55 -16.26
CA TRP A 140 -1.02 7.66 -17.02
C TRP A 140 -1.64 6.26 -17.18
N GLY A 141 -2.97 6.19 -17.17
CA GLY A 141 -3.69 4.93 -17.05
C GLY A 141 -3.75 4.39 -15.61
N PHE A 142 -3.49 5.23 -14.60
CA PHE A 142 -3.64 4.87 -13.19
C PHE A 142 -4.42 5.92 -12.40
N VAL A 143 -5.05 5.49 -11.32
CA VAL A 143 -5.66 6.35 -10.28
C VAL A 143 -5.08 5.98 -8.91
N ASN A 144 -5.29 6.83 -7.90
CA ASN A 144 -4.89 6.45 -6.54
C ASN A 144 -5.70 5.26 -6.06
N LEU A 145 -5.12 4.54 -5.11
CA LEU A 145 -5.75 3.41 -4.49
C LEU A 145 -7.03 3.84 -3.77
N ASN A 146 -8.13 3.13 -4.04
CA ASN A 146 -9.46 3.41 -3.48
C ASN A 146 -10.16 4.66 -4.04
N GLU A 147 -9.61 5.29 -5.07
CA GLU A 147 -10.31 6.33 -5.84
C GLU A 147 -10.90 5.75 -7.12
N ASN A 148 -12.04 6.31 -7.53
CA ASN A 148 -12.62 6.03 -8.84
C ASN A 148 -11.97 6.90 -9.92
N THR A 149 -12.19 6.56 -11.19
CA THR A 149 -11.82 7.44 -12.31
C THR A 149 -12.48 8.81 -12.15
N ARG A 150 -11.71 9.87 -12.38
CA ARG A 150 -12.22 11.25 -12.32
C ARG A 150 -13.00 11.59 -13.58
N ASP A 151 -14.10 12.31 -13.43
CA ASP A 151 -14.86 12.88 -14.56
C ASP A 151 -14.08 14.05 -15.19
N ASP A 152 -13.62 15.00 -14.36
CA ASP A 152 -12.64 16.02 -14.77
C ASP A 152 -11.23 15.63 -14.27
N VAL A 153 -10.41 15.15 -15.19
CA VAL A 153 -9.06 14.66 -14.88
C VAL A 153 -8.09 15.80 -14.56
N LEU A 154 -8.29 16.99 -15.12
CA LEU A 154 -7.38 18.13 -14.95
C LEU A 154 -7.69 18.97 -13.71
N ASP A 155 -8.79 18.67 -13.02
CA ASP A 155 -9.18 19.40 -11.81
C ASP A 155 -8.11 19.33 -10.71
N CYS A 156 -7.44 18.18 -10.58
CA CYS A 156 -6.35 17.98 -9.63
C CYS A 156 -5.10 18.85 -9.86
N LEU A 157 -5.04 19.58 -10.98
CA LEU A 157 -3.94 20.48 -11.32
C LEU A 157 -4.31 21.96 -11.16
N ARG A 158 -5.58 22.28 -10.92
CA ARG A 158 -6.04 23.65 -10.68
C ARG A 158 -5.67 24.01 -9.25
N VAL A 159 -4.98 25.15 -9.09
CA VAL A 159 -4.64 25.66 -7.77
C VAL A 159 -5.93 26.17 -7.13
N THR A 160 -6.45 25.41 -6.16
CA THR A 160 -7.34 26.00 -5.16
C THR A 160 -6.43 26.79 -4.24
N GLU A 161 -6.35 28.12 -4.43
CA GLU A 161 -5.78 28.98 -3.40
C GLU A 161 -6.51 28.65 -2.10
N ALA A 162 -5.78 28.07 -1.15
CA ALA A 162 -6.26 28.01 0.21
C ALA A 162 -6.48 29.47 0.62
N ILE A 163 -7.75 29.84 0.78
CA ILE A 163 -8.11 31.12 1.38
C ILE A 163 -7.30 31.14 2.68
N PRO A 164 -6.35 32.09 2.87
CA PRO A 164 -5.64 32.18 4.12
C PRO A 164 -6.71 32.32 5.19
N ASP A 165 -6.68 31.43 6.18
CA ASP A 165 -7.56 31.50 7.35
C ASP A 165 -7.48 32.93 7.86
N ILE A 166 -8.51 33.73 7.56
CA ILE A 166 -8.68 35.05 8.16
C ILE A 166 -8.74 34.72 9.65
N PRO A 167 -7.82 35.24 10.49
CA PRO A 167 -7.92 35.05 11.92
C PRO A 167 -9.32 35.50 12.31
N LEU A 168 -10.13 34.56 12.83
CA LEU A 168 -11.39 34.88 13.48
C LEU A 168 -11.08 35.99 14.47
N VAL A 169 -11.52 37.21 14.15
CA VAL A 169 -11.54 38.32 15.10
C VAL A 169 -12.33 37.81 16.28
N GLU A 170 -11.63 37.60 17.39
CA GLU A 170 -12.19 37.29 18.69
C GLU A 170 -13.31 38.32 18.96
N PRO A 171 -14.56 37.91 19.19
CA PRO A 171 -15.62 38.87 19.43
C PRO A 171 -15.30 39.62 20.73
N GLU A 172 -15.23 40.94 20.59
CA GLU A 172 -15.13 41.90 21.68
C GLU A 172 -16.18 41.56 22.76
N PRO A 173 -15.81 41.52 24.05
CA PRO A 173 -16.72 41.05 25.09
C PRO A 173 -17.90 42.02 25.25
N GLU A 174 -19.11 41.48 25.01
CA GLU A 174 -20.38 42.16 25.20
C GLU A 174 -20.48 42.84 26.58
N GLU A 175 -20.67 44.15 26.57
CA GLU A 175 -21.00 44.94 27.75
C GLU A 175 -22.31 44.47 28.38
N LYS A 176 -22.27 44.21 29.69
CA LYS A 176 -23.45 43.83 30.49
C LYS A 176 -24.42 45.01 30.60
N PRO A 177 -25.74 44.74 30.61
CA PRO A 177 -26.75 45.80 30.58
C PRO A 177 -26.81 46.60 31.90
N LEU A 178 -27.03 47.91 31.70
CA LEU A 178 -27.25 48.96 32.68
C LEU A 178 -28.42 48.60 33.63
N VAL A 179 -28.19 48.64 34.94
CA VAL A 179 -29.25 48.62 35.97
C VAL A 179 -29.57 50.04 36.38
N GLU A 180 -30.85 50.29 36.57
CA GLU A 180 -31.54 51.57 36.74
C GLU A 180 -31.06 52.45 37.92
N ALA A 181 -30.99 53.74 37.60
CA ALA A 181 -31.35 54.93 38.37
C ALA A 181 -31.37 54.90 39.92
N ALA A 182 -30.57 55.79 40.51
CA ALA A 182 -31.06 56.72 41.54
C ALA A 182 -30.20 58.00 41.55
N PHE A 183 -30.81 59.13 41.20
CA PHE A 183 -30.25 60.45 41.46
C PHE A 183 -30.22 60.72 42.97
N SER A 184 -29.10 61.23 43.49
CA SER A 184 -29.11 62.16 44.62
C SER A 184 -27.80 62.94 44.71
N GLN A 185 -27.97 64.27 44.64
CA GLN A 185 -27.10 65.34 45.14
C GLN A 185 -25.74 65.53 44.45
N ALA A 186 -25.54 66.60 43.68
CA ALA A 186 -25.47 68.01 44.05
C ALA A 186 -24.16 68.38 44.75
N ASP A 187 -23.53 69.41 44.18
CA ASP A 187 -22.52 70.32 44.72
C ASP A 187 -21.02 70.06 44.45
N GLU A 188 -20.46 71.08 43.77
CA GLU A 188 -19.14 71.71 43.97
C GLU A 188 -17.86 71.20 43.27
N PRO A 189 -16.88 72.09 42.97
CA PRO A 189 -16.58 72.45 41.58
C PRO A 189 -15.11 72.30 41.16
N LEU A 190 -14.90 72.45 39.84
CA LEU A 190 -13.73 72.99 39.12
C LEU A 190 -12.47 73.34 39.96
N LEU A 191 -11.39 72.54 39.83
CA LEU A 191 -9.99 73.03 39.81
C LEU A 191 -9.09 71.98 39.11
N THR A 192 -8.68 72.18 37.85
CA THR A 192 -7.40 72.75 37.36
C THR A 192 -6.22 71.75 37.24
N SER A 193 -5.60 71.78 36.05
CA SER A 193 -4.16 71.61 35.78
C SER A 193 -3.60 70.17 35.75
N VAL A 194 -2.75 69.72 34.83
CA VAL A 194 -1.71 70.38 34.00
C VAL A 194 -1.53 69.57 32.72
N ILE A 195 -1.38 70.27 31.59
CA ILE A 195 -0.74 69.80 30.35
C ILE A 195 0.77 69.99 30.52
N GLU A 196 1.60 68.96 30.29
CA GLU A 196 2.87 69.17 29.57
C GLU A 196 3.36 67.89 28.85
N PRO A 197 3.93 68.00 27.62
CA PRO A 197 4.10 66.87 26.71
C PRO A 197 5.60 66.54 26.46
N PRO A 198 5.99 65.91 25.34
CA PRO A 198 6.85 64.73 25.28
C PRO A 198 8.37 65.04 25.28
N LYS A 199 9.20 64.02 25.52
CA LYS A 199 10.65 64.12 25.30
C LYS A 199 11.19 62.89 24.56
N MET A 200 11.46 63.08 23.27
CA MET A 200 12.52 62.37 22.54
C MET A 200 13.77 63.25 22.64
N PRO A 201 14.99 62.69 22.75
CA PRO A 201 15.88 62.54 21.57
C PRO A 201 16.80 61.28 21.67
N GLU A 202 17.01 60.47 20.63
CA GLU A 202 17.91 60.66 19.47
C GLU A 202 19.08 59.64 19.53
N GLU A 203 19.26 58.94 18.42
CA GLU A 203 20.38 58.05 18.06
C GLU A 203 21.68 58.87 17.97
N PRO A 204 22.88 58.32 18.22
CA PRO A 204 23.71 57.99 17.06
C PRO A 204 24.75 56.85 17.25
N ALA A 205 24.90 56.08 16.16
CA ALA A 205 26.16 55.70 15.50
C ALA A 205 27.25 54.83 16.21
N ALA A 206 27.59 53.72 15.52
CA ALA A 206 28.89 53.01 15.51
C ALA A 206 30.07 53.95 15.13
N PRO A 207 31.40 53.62 15.20
CA PRO A 207 32.10 52.34 14.87
C PRO A 207 33.43 52.15 15.69
N PRO A 208 34.62 51.65 15.20
CA PRO A 208 35.02 50.56 14.27
C PRO A 208 36.06 49.52 14.82
N VAL A 209 36.19 48.39 14.08
CA VAL A 209 37.41 47.61 13.68
C VAL A 209 38.44 47.13 14.73
N ILE A 210 38.70 45.80 14.81
CA ILE A 210 40.06 45.21 14.84
C ILE A 210 40.12 43.86 14.09
N VAL A 211 41.13 43.78 13.22
CA VAL A 211 41.63 42.67 12.40
C VAL A 211 42.24 41.54 13.24
N SER A 212 42.08 40.27 12.86
CA SER A 212 43.11 39.22 12.98
C SER A 212 42.71 37.93 12.27
N GLU A 213 43.39 37.65 11.16
CA GLU A 213 43.57 36.34 10.54
C GLU A 213 44.87 35.73 11.11
N PRO A 214 44.96 34.39 11.31
CA PRO A 214 46.00 33.70 10.54
C PRO A 214 45.66 32.25 10.13
N LYS A 215 45.95 32.02 8.84
CA LYS A 215 46.79 30.95 8.26
C LYS A 215 46.16 29.56 7.96
N PRO A 216 46.43 29.01 6.75
CA PRO A 216 45.80 27.79 6.23
C PRO A 216 46.49 26.50 6.71
N ALA A 217 45.70 25.48 7.02
CA ALA A 217 46.19 24.11 7.16
C ALA A 217 46.30 23.45 5.77
N ALA A 218 47.52 23.03 5.42
CA ALA A 218 47.81 22.28 4.22
C ALA A 218 47.25 20.83 4.30
N PRO A 219 46.85 20.23 3.17
CA PRO A 219 46.45 18.84 3.11
C PRO A 219 47.66 17.89 3.14
N ILE A 220 47.53 16.79 3.87
CA ILE A 220 48.47 15.65 3.85
C ILE A 220 48.31 14.90 2.51
N PRO A 221 49.38 14.61 1.77
CA PRO A 221 49.32 13.78 0.57
C PRO A 221 49.35 12.31 0.97
N VAL A 222 48.27 11.55 0.70
CA VAL A 222 48.32 10.09 0.72
C VAL A 222 48.25 9.58 -0.71
N ALA A 223 49.39 9.00 -1.10
CA ALA A 223 49.75 8.29 -2.32
C ALA A 223 48.62 7.84 -3.27
N GLU A 224 48.77 8.24 -4.54
CA GLU A 224 48.21 7.56 -5.71
C GLU A 224 48.61 6.08 -5.72
N ALA A 225 47.64 5.18 -5.57
CA ALA A 225 47.78 3.79 -5.99
C ALA A 225 47.09 3.60 -7.34
N LYS A 226 47.84 3.83 -8.42
CA LYS A 226 47.48 3.41 -9.78
C LYS A 226 47.37 1.89 -9.80
N ARG A 227 46.15 1.32 -9.82
CA ARG A 227 45.95 -0.09 -10.18
C ARG A 227 45.52 -0.20 -11.63
N ALA A 228 46.51 -0.58 -12.44
CA ALA A 228 46.38 -0.84 -13.85
C ALA A 228 45.40 -1.98 -14.15
N ARG A 229 44.51 -1.67 -15.08
CA ARG A 229 43.81 -2.53 -16.03
C ARG A 229 44.55 -3.84 -16.35
N ARG A 230 43.94 -5.00 -16.07
CA ARG A 230 44.20 -6.26 -16.79
C ARG A 230 42.92 -7.07 -16.94
N LEU A 231 42.38 -7.03 -18.16
CA LEU A 231 41.64 -8.15 -18.76
C LEU A 231 42.64 -9.30 -18.99
N PRO A 232 42.15 -10.55 -19.06
CA PRO A 232 42.51 -11.35 -20.21
C PRO A 232 41.27 -11.95 -20.87
N LEU A 233 41.09 -11.49 -22.09
CA LEU A 233 40.48 -12.21 -23.20
C LEU A 233 41.31 -13.50 -23.41
N TRP A 234 40.73 -14.70 -23.30
CA TRP A 234 41.28 -15.86 -23.99
C TRP A 234 40.14 -16.65 -24.65
N SER A 235 40.41 -16.95 -25.89
CA SER A 235 39.56 -17.48 -26.95
C SER A 235 39.32 -18.99 -26.85
N LEU A 236 38.15 -19.42 -27.35
CA LEU A 236 37.72 -20.78 -27.75
C LEU A 236 38.73 -21.46 -28.73
N PRO A 237 38.56 -22.74 -29.21
CA PRO A 237 37.44 -23.71 -29.12
C PRO A 237 37.87 -25.20 -28.93
N VAL A 238 36.92 -26.16 -28.96
CA VAL A 238 36.90 -27.37 -29.84
C VAL A 238 35.99 -28.47 -29.29
N ALA A 239 35.34 -29.14 -30.24
CA ALA A 239 34.20 -30.03 -30.18
C ALA A 239 34.43 -31.46 -29.65
N ALA A 240 33.33 -32.02 -29.13
CA ALA A 240 32.81 -33.39 -29.21
C ALA A 240 33.74 -34.58 -29.51
N VAL A 241 33.79 -35.55 -28.58
CA VAL A 241 33.78 -36.99 -28.89
C VAL A 241 32.92 -37.72 -27.83
N VAL A 242 31.99 -38.54 -28.33
CA VAL A 242 31.09 -39.46 -27.61
C VAL A 242 31.79 -40.83 -27.48
N ILE A 243 31.50 -41.60 -26.41
CA ILE A 243 31.13 -43.04 -26.41
C ILE A 243 31.48 -43.72 -25.06
N ALA A 244 30.43 -44.29 -24.42
CA ALA A 244 30.33 -45.56 -23.65
C ALA A 244 31.33 -45.86 -22.51
N ALA A 245 31.06 -46.68 -21.49
CA ALA A 245 29.89 -47.33 -20.89
C ALA A 245 30.47 -48.15 -19.70
N VAL A 246 29.66 -48.31 -18.64
CA VAL A 246 29.58 -49.52 -17.79
C VAL A 246 30.69 -49.83 -16.77
N ALA A 247 30.21 -50.21 -15.58
CA ALA A 247 30.77 -51.10 -14.56
C ALA A 247 31.58 -50.53 -13.37
N THR A 248 30.84 -50.49 -12.26
CA THR A 248 31.17 -50.91 -10.89
C THR A 248 31.90 -49.96 -9.91
N PRO A 249 31.43 -49.92 -8.64
CA PRO A 249 31.94 -49.06 -7.59
C PRO A 249 33.01 -49.78 -6.77
N PHE A 250 34.00 -49.06 -6.22
CA PHE A 250 34.79 -49.57 -5.10
C PHE A 250 35.40 -48.42 -4.27
N PHE A 251 34.98 -48.38 -3.00
CA PHE A 251 35.81 -48.18 -1.80
C PHE A 251 36.30 -46.78 -1.41
N TRP A 252 35.72 -46.27 -0.31
CA TRP A 252 36.46 -45.54 0.72
C TRP A 252 36.20 -46.19 2.09
N PRO A 253 37.19 -46.30 2.99
CA PRO A 253 37.14 -47.21 4.12
C PRO A 253 36.41 -46.61 5.33
N SER A 254 35.63 -47.47 5.98
CA SER A 254 35.19 -47.34 7.37
C SER A 254 36.37 -47.54 8.33
N SER A 255 36.53 -46.62 9.29
CA SER A 255 37.35 -46.87 10.48
C SER A 255 36.52 -47.67 11.48
N SER A 256 36.88 -48.93 11.65
CA SER A 256 36.51 -49.75 12.81
C SER A 256 37.41 -49.40 13.98
N VAL A 257 36.85 -49.32 15.19
CA VAL A 257 37.54 -49.78 16.40
C VAL A 257 36.58 -50.69 17.15
N ASP A 258 37.01 -51.94 17.24
CA ASP A 258 36.44 -53.06 17.98
C ASP A 258 36.36 -52.82 19.48
N GLY A 259 35.54 -53.61 20.18
CA GLY A 259 35.76 -53.78 21.62
C GLY A 259 34.69 -54.44 22.48
N ALA A 260 34.34 -55.70 22.16
CA ALA A 260 34.11 -56.80 23.11
C ALA A 260 32.92 -56.80 24.11
N SER A 261 32.04 -57.77 23.80
CA SER A 261 31.45 -58.82 24.66
C SER A 261 30.25 -58.55 25.59
N PRO A 262 29.26 -59.49 25.61
CA PRO A 262 28.05 -59.40 26.40
C PRO A 262 28.22 -60.09 27.77
N VAL A 263 27.64 -59.50 28.82
CA VAL A 263 27.44 -60.17 30.10
C VAL A 263 25.94 -60.20 30.39
N HIS A 264 25.45 -61.41 30.63
CA HIS A 264 24.11 -61.70 31.15
C HIS A 264 23.80 -60.92 32.43
N ALA A 265 22.59 -60.39 32.54
CA ALA A 265 21.96 -60.11 33.82
C ALA A 265 20.45 -60.39 33.75
N ALA A 266 20.00 -61.10 34.77
CA ALA A 266 18.67 -61.63 35.03
C ALA A 266 17.60 -60.52 35.23
N PRO A 267 16.29 -60.86 35.19
CA PRO A 267 15.22 -59.88 35.26
C PRO A 267 15.00 -59.41 36.70
N VAL A 268 14.85 -58.10 36.91
CA VAL A 268 14.52 -57.53 38.22
C VAL A 268 13.16 -56.82 38.16
N ALA A 269 12.26 -57.39 38.95
CA ALA A 269 11.16 -56.81 39.73
C ALA A 269 10.37 -55.61 39.17
N THR A 270 9.11 -55.95 38.93
CA THR A 270 7.88 -55.14 38.95
C THR A 270 7.85 -54.00 39.98
N ALA A 271 7.49 -52.80 39.52
CA ALA A 271 6.86 -51.77 40.33
C ALA A 271 5.41 -51.59 39.86
N LYS A 272 4.48 -51.83 40.79
CA LYS A 272 3.03 -51.78 40.60
C LYS A 272 2.58 -50.33 40.46
N THR A 273 1.72 -50.04 39.49
CA THR A 273 0.88 -48.84 39.50
C THR A 273 -0.56 -49.30 39.38
N ASP A 274 -1.38 -48.89 40.35
CA ASP A 274 -2.79 -49.24 40.49
C ASP A 274 -3.62 -48.83 39.27
N VAL A 275 -4.39 -49.78 38.76
CA VAL A 275 -5.43 -49.57 37.75
C VAL A 275 -6.77 -49.63 38.47
N THR A 276 -7.49 -48.51 38.50
CA THR A 276 -8.91 -48.45 38.86
C THR A 276 -9.73 -49.35 37.91
N PRO A 277 -10.54 -50.29 38.42
CA PRO A 277 -11.33 -51.17 37.57
C PRO A 277 -12.52 -50.43 36.95
N LEU A 278 -12.78 -50.71 35.67
CA LEU A 278 -14.02 -50.32 34.98
C LEU A 278 -15.23 -51.01 35.64
N PRO A 279 -16.41 -50.37 35.66
CA PRO A 279 -17.63 -51.00 36.16
C PRO A 279 -18.10 -52.13 35.23
N GLU A 280 -18.51 -53.22 35.86
CA GLU A 280 -19.00 -54.45 35.25
C GLU A 280 -20.40 -54.24 34.66
N LEU A 281 -20.59 -54.62 33.39
CA LEU A 281 -21.83 -54.44 32.64
C LEU A 281 -22.84 -55.54 33.04
N THR A 282 -23.69 -55.28 34.02
CA THR A 282 -24.80 -56.19 34.36
C THR A 282 -25.90 -56.10 33.30
N ALA A 283 -26.10 -57.17 32.54
CA ALA A 283 -27.19 -57.32 31.58
C ALA A 283 -28.53 -57.64 32.30
N HIS A 284 -29.21 -56.61 32.79
CA HIS A 284 -30.63 -56.70 33.13
C HIS A 284 -31.40 -55.61 32.39
N LEU A 285 -32.02 -56.01 31.28
CA LEU A 285 -32.97 -55.18 30.54
C LEU A 285 -34.36 -55.36 31.17
N PRO A 286 -34.92 -54.37 31.89
CA PRO A 286 -36.35 -54.38 32.17
C PRO A 286 -37.08 -54.07 30.86
N LEU A 287 -37.74 -55.09 30.29
CA LEU A 287 -38.68 -54.96 29.18
C LEU A 287 -39.87 -54.08 29.62
N HIS A 288 -39.73 -52.77 29.52
CA HIS A 288 -40.86 -51.84 29.52
C HIS A 288 -41.18 -51.52 28.06
N ARG A 289 -42.36 -51.98 27.63
CA ARG A 289 -42.92 -51.74 26.32
C ARG A 289 -43.21 -50.24 26.21
N ALA A 290 -42.40 -49.52 25.44
CA ALA A 290 -42.65 -48.10 25.17
C ALA A 290 -43.88 -47.96 24.28
N GLU A 291 -44.94 -47.38 24.83
CA GLU A 291 -46.15 -47.02 24.12
C GLU A 291 -45.92 -45.68 23.42
N VAL A 292 -45.95 -45.68 22.09
CA VAL A 292 -45.68 -44.51 21.26
C VAL A 292 -46.92 -43.63 21.23
N THR A 293 -46.93 -42.57 22.03
CA THR A 293 -47.88 -41.47 21.84
C THR A 293 -47.35 -40.57 20.72
N PRO A 294 -48.02 -40.45 19.56
CA PRO A 294 -47.57 -39.55 18.52
C PRO A 294 -47.73 -38.10 19.00
N ALA A 295 -46.63 -37.35 19.02
CA ALA A 295 -46.64 -35.92 19.29
C ALA A 295 -47.48 -35.18 18.22
N PRO A 296 -48.26 -34.15 18.61
CA PRO A 296 -49.04 -33.37 17.66
C PRO A 296 -48.10 -32.68 16.67
N LYS A 297 -48.40 -32.88 15.38
CA LYS A 297 -47.66 -32.32 14.25
C LYS A 297 -47.73 -30.79 14.29
N ALA A 298 -46.67 -30.15 14.76
CA ALA A 298 -46.49 -28.72 14.58
C ALA A 298 -46.44 -28.41 13.07
N ALA A 299 -47.27 -27.46 12.65
CA ALA A 299 -47.28 -26.97 11.28
C ALA A 299 -45.91 -26.38 10.92
N PRO A 300 -45.38 -26.59 9.71
CA PRO A 300 -44.14 -25.96 9.28
C PRO A 300 -44.35 -24.44 9.25
N LEU A 301 -43.54 -23.72 10.01
CA LEU A 301 -43.34 -22.30 9.80
C LEU A 301 -42.77 -22.12 8.37
N PRO A 302 -43.26 -21.14 7.59
CA PRO A 302 -42.74 -20.91 6.25
C PRO A 302 -41.25 -20.57 6.36
N GLU A 303 -40.41 -21.42 5.78
CA GLU A 303 -38.98 -21.18 5.61
C GLU A 303 -38.83 -19.87 4.81
N ALA A 304 -38.28 -18.85 5.47
CA ALA A 304 -37.78 -17.68 4.77
C ALA A 304 -36.75 -18.18 3.73
N PRO A 305 -36.84 -17.76 2.47
CA PRO A 305 -35.98 -18.27 1.43
C PRO A 305 -34.52 -18.02 1.80
N VAL A 306 -33.73 -19.10 1.90
CA VAL A 306 -32.28 -19.04 2.02
C VAL A 306 -31.76 -18.46 0.72
N ILE A 307 -31.57 -17.14 0.70
CA ILE A 307 -30.88 -16.45 -0.37
C ILE A 307 -29.44 -16.94 -0.30
N ILE A 308 -29.04 -17.78 -1.26
CA ILE A 308 -27.64 -18.15 -1.47
C ILE A 308 -26.92 -16.86 -1.88
N ALA A 309 -26.44 -16.10 -0.91
CA ALA A 309 -25.59 -14.95 -1.14
C ALA A 309 -24.37 -15.47 -1.90
N ALA A 310 -24.21 -15.03 -3.15
CA ALA A 310 -23.07 -15.39 -3.98
C ALA A 310 -21.79 -15.04 -3.23
N ILE A 311 -20.92 -16.04 -3.03
CA ILE A 311 -19.62 -15.85 -2.39
C ILE A 311 -18.85 -14.82 -3.22
N PRO A 312 -18.38 -13.70 -2.61
CA PRO A 312 -17.59 -12.73 -3.33
C PRO A 312 -16.35 -13.41 -3.90
N LYS A 313 -16.05 -13.21 -5.20
CA LYS A 313 -14.89 -13.83 -5.87
C LYS A 313 -13.55 -13.42 -5.24
N ASP A 314 -13.54 -12.30 -4.51
CA ASP A 314 -12.41 -11.72 -3.81
C ASP A 314 -12.35 -12.11 -2.32
N ALA A 315 -13.28 -12.90 -1.80
CA ALA A 315 -13.26 -13.32 -0.39
C ALA A 315 -12.11 -14.31 -0.10
N LEU A 316 -11.55 -14.23 1.11
CA LEU A 316 -10.63 -15.26 1.60
C LEU A 316 -11.42 -16.54 1.89
N VAL A 317 -11.26 -17.56 1.06
CA VAL A 317 -11.86 -18.88 1.25
C VAL A 317 -10.81 -19.83 1.82
N MET A 318 -11.06 -20.34 3.02
CA MET A 318 -10.22 -21.33 3.69
C MET A 318 -10.62 -22.72 3.19
N ASP A 319 -10.03 -23.15 2.06
CA ASP A 319 -10.35 -24.42 1.43
C ASP A 319 -10.17 -25.62 2.40
N ASN A 320 -11.24 -26.38 2.62
CA ASN A 320 -11.28 -27.49 3.57
C ASN A 320 -10.25 -28.59 3.26
N THR A 321 -9.99 -28.85 1.96
CA THR A 321 -9.00 -29.85 1.55
C THR A 321 -7.60 -29.40 1.95
N GLN A 322 -7.25 -28.15 1.69
CA GLN A 322 -5.97 -27.58 2.04
C GLN A 322 -5.76 -27.47 3.55
N MET A 323 -6.79 -27.07 4.30
CA MET A 323 -6.73 -27.03 5.77
C MET A 323 -6.45 -28.40 6.37
N LYS A 324 -7.13 -29.45 5.90
CA LYS A 324 -6.89 -30.84 6.33
C LYS A 324 -5.49 -31.33 5.98
N LEU A 325 -4.95 -30.88 4.85
CA LEU A 325 -3.58 -31.18 4.43
C LEU A 325 -2.52 -30.32 5.14
N GLY A 326 -2.91 -29.40 6.03
CA GLY A 326 -1.99 -28.49 6.72
C GLY A 326 -1.34 -27.45 5.80
N THR A 327 -1.94 -27.19 4.63
CA THR A 327 -1.42 -26.24 3.64
C THR A 327 -2.22 -24.96 3.62
N THR A 328 -1.57 -23.83 3.33
CA THR A 328 -2.15 -22.48 3.36
C THR A 328 -2.04 -21.78 2.01
N ARG A 329 -2.07 -22.54 0.89
CA ARG A 329 -1.88 -21.96 -0.45
C ARG A 329 -2.99 -20.98 -0.81
N PHE A 330 -4.19 -21.17 -0.27
CA PHE A 330 -5.31 -20.24 -0.40
C PHE A 330 -4.99 -18.81 0.10
N LEU A 331 -3.98 -18.65 0.98
CA LEU A 331 -3.54 -17.36 1.49
C LEU A 331 -2.53 -16.65 0.57
N ASN A 332 -1.99 -17.33 -0.44
CA ASN A 332 -1.00 -16.72 -1.33
C ASN A 332 -1.63 -15.62 -2.20
N GLY A 333 -1.02 -14.44 -2.20
CA GLY A 333 -1.42 -13.29 -3.00
C GLY A 333 -1.41 -11.98 -2.23
N SER A 334 -1.99 -10.97 -2.85
CA SER A 334 -2.15 -9.63 -2.28
C SER A 334 -3.56 -9.46 -1.72
N TRP A 335 -3.63 -8.99 -0.48
CA TRP A 335 -4.87 -8.85 0.28
C TRP A 335 -5.03 -7.43 0.80
N ARG A 336 -6.25 -6.91 0.70
CA ARG A 336 -6.71 -5.70 1.37
C ARG A 336 -7.47 -6.12 2.62
N ILE A 337 -7.06 -5.58 3.76
CA ILE A 337 -7.73 -5.82 5.03
C ILE A 337 -8.55 -4.59 5.38
N SER A 338 -9.85 -4.80 5.59
CA SER A 338 -10.77 -3.79 6.07
C SER A 338 -11.13 -4.14 7.51
N VAL A 339 -10.74 -3.29 8.46
CA VAL A 339 -11.09 -3.42 9.87
C VAL A 339 -12.38 -2.64 10.09
N ASP A 340 -13.36 -3.26 10.73
CA ASP A 340 -14.64 -2.60 11.05
C ASP A 340 -14.51 -1.70 12.29
N VAL A 341 -13.53 -0.80 12.27
CA VAL A 341 -13.29 0.20 13.31
C VAL A 341 -13.21 1.56 12.67
N LYS A 342 -14.13 2.41 13.11
CA LYS A 342 -14.17 3.82 12.78
C LYS A 342 -13.23 4.54 13.75
N ASP A 343 -12.07 4.96 13.27
CA ASP A 343 -11.13 5.74 14.08
C ASP A 343 -11.81 7.03 14.58
N PRO A 344 -11.77 7.34 15.89
CA PRO A 344 -12.44 8.51 16.46
C PRO A 344 -11.79 9.85 16.09
N ILE A 345 -10.56 9.84 15.57
CA ILE A 345 -9.79 11.06 15.22
C ILE A 345 -9.83 11.33 13.70
N THR A 346 -9.68 10.29 12.87
CA THR A 346 -9.58 10.42 11.41
C THR A 346 -10.87 10.03 10.67
N GLY A 347 -11.81 9.34 11.33
CA GLY A 347 -13.08 8.89 10.75
C GLY A 347 -12.95 7.90 9.58
N LYS A 348 -11.72 7.54 9.17
CA LYS A 348 -11.39 6.66 8.04
C LYS A 348 -10.56 5.47 8.54
N PRO A 349 -10.95 4.22 8.25
CA PRO A 349 -10.18 3.06 8.69
C PRO A 349 -8.81 3.03 8.00
N PRO A 350 -7.72 2.68 8.72
CA PRO A 350 -6.40 2.59 8.13
C PRO A 350 -6.39 1.54 7.01
N SER A 351 -5.77 1.85 5.87
CA SER A 351 -5.71 0.89 4.76
C SER A 351 -4.57 -0.09 5.03
N LEU A 352 -4.91 -1.31 5.42
CA LEU A 352 -3.95 -2.40 5.64
C LEU A 352 -3.85 -3.28 4.37
N ARG A 353 -2.63 -3.54 3.91
CA ARG A 353 -2.35 -4.42 2.77
C ARG A 353 -1.31 -5.46 3.10
N TYR A 354 -1.63 -6.70 2.79
CA TYR A 354 -0.79 -7.86 3.10
C TYR A 354 -0.44 -8.54 1.79
N GLN A 355 0.85 -8.74 1.54
CA GLN A 355 1.32 -9.57 0.44
C GLN A 355 1.93 -10.82 1.06
N ILE A 356 1.29 -11.98 0.86
CA ILE A 356 1.68 -13.23 1.49
C ILE A 356 2.04 -14.24 0.42
N GLN A 357 3.18 -14.91 0.60
CA GLN A 357 3.63 -16.00 -0.24
C GLN A 357 4.34 -17.04 0.64
N ASN A 358 3.87 -18.29 0.58
CA ASN A 358 4.48 -19.42 1.31
C ASN A 358 4.65 -19.12 2.81
N ASN A 359 3.58 -18.65 3.46
CA ASN A 359 3.53 -18.34 4.89
C ASN A 359 4.38 -17.16 5.39
N LYS A 360 5.04 -16.43 4.48
CA LYS A 360 5.78 -15.21 4.79
C LYS A 360 5.22 -14.07 3.97
N GLY A 361 5.30 -12.86 4.49
CA GLY A 361 4.76 -11.71 3.78
C GLY A 361 5.22 -10.38 4.33
N ILE A 362 4.76 -9.33 3.66
CA ILE A 362 4.96 -7.95 4.08
C ILE A 362 3.59 -7.31 4.30
N ALA A 363 3.40 -6.72 5.47
CA ALA A 363 2.27 -5.86 5.76
C ALA A 363 2.66 -4.39 5.54
N ARG A 364 1.76 -3.66 4.88
CA ARG A 364 1.86 -2.23 4.64
C ARG A 364 0.62 -1.54 5.18
N VAL A 365 0.84 -0.55 6.04
CA VAL A 365 -0.21 0.30 6.62
C VAL A 365 0.01 1.71 6.11
N VAL A 366 -1.07 2.37 5.68
CA VAL A 366 -1.05 3.80 5.33
C VAL A 366 -1.97 4.54 6.29
N HIS A 367 -1.41 5.52 6.99
CA HIS A 367 -2.12 6.39 7.93
C HIS A 367 -2.36 7.79 7.34
N GLY A 368 -3.23 8.60 7.98
CA GLY A 368 -3.84 9.84 7.47
C GLY A 368 -2.92 10.95 6.94
N ASP A 369 -1.61 10.88 7.21
CA ASP A 369 -0.61 11.85 6.77
C ASP A 369 0.34 11.32 5.67
N ASN A 370 -0.13 10.36 4.85
CA ASN A 370 0.69 9.63 3.87
C ASN A 370 1.88 8.86 4.47
N VAL A 371 1.90 8.68 5.80
CA VAL A 371 2.91 7.89 6.49
C VAL A 371 2.67 6.41 6.18
N VAL A 372 3.66 5.81 5.51
CA VAL A 372 3.66 4.38 5.16
C VAL A 372 4.47 3.61 6.21
N CYS A 373 3.84 2.65 6.86
CA CYS A 373 4.47 1.73 7.80
C CYS A 373 4.59 0.33 7.20
N ARG A 374 5.76 -0.32 7.36
CA ARG A 374 6.05 -1.66 6.84
C ARG A 374 6.49 -2.62 7.93
N ALA A 375 5.98 -3.85 7.88
CA ALA A 375 6.37 -4.93 8.78
C ALA A 375 6.46 -6.27 8.05
N GLU A 376 7.38 -7.14 8.46
CA GLU A 376 7.37 -8.55 8.07
C GLU A 376 6.30 -9.30 8.85
N ILE A 377 5.54 -10.14 8.17
CA ILE A 377 4.49 -10.97 8.74
C ILE A 377 4.70 -12.44 8.41
N PHE A 378 4.20 -13.28 9.29
CA PHE A 378 4.28 -14.73 9.21
C PHE A 378 2.90 -15.28 9.46
N SER A 379 2.48 -16.24 8.65
CA SER A 379 1.21 -16.94 8.81
C SER A 379 1.43 -18.42 9.09
N GLY A 380 0.51 -19.02 9.83
CA GLY A 380 0.56 -20.45 10.13
C GLY A 380 -0.84 -20.97 10.44
N LEU A 381 -1.10 -22.21 10.00
CA LEU A 381 -2.33 -22.92 10.37
C LEU A 381 -2.06 -23.74 11.63
N HIS A 382 -2.83 -23.48 12.68
CA HIS A 382 -2.76 -24.23 13.92
C HIS A 382 -3.48 -25.58 13.77
N GLN A 383 -3.17 -26.55 14.64
CA GLN A 383 -3.79 -27.89 14.62
C GLN A 383 -5.31 -27.85 14.85
N THR A 384 -5.80 -26.78 15.48
CA THR A 384 -7.23 -26.52 15.70
C THR A 384 -7.97 -26.02 14.44
N GLY A 385 -7.27 -25.84 13.32
CA GLY A 385 -7.83 -25.28 12.09
C GLY A 385 -7.91 -23.75 12.06
N GLU A 386 -7.36 -23.07 13.07
CA GLU A 386 -7.26 -21.61 13.10
C GLU A 386 -6.04 -21.12 12.32
N LEU A 387 -6.24 -20.21 11.38
CA LEU A 387 -5.16 -19.53 10.69
C LEU A 387 -4.74 -18.32 11.53
N MET A 388 -3.45 -18.25 11.87
CA MET A 388 -2.86 -17.13 12.60
C MET A 388 -1.90 -16.37 11.71
N ILE A 389 -1.95 -15.03 11.75
CA ILE A 389 -1.00 -14.14 11.09
C ILE A 389 -0.45 -13.17 12.12
N LYS A 390 0.87 -13.18 12.31
CA LYS A 390 1.59 -12.36 13.29
C LYS A 390 2.71 -11.57 12.62
N SER A 391 3.05 -10.43 13.20
CA SER A 391 4.30 -9.73 12.87
C SER A 391 5.38 -10.02 13.91
N ARG A 392 6.66 -9.98 13.49
CA ARG A 392 7.81 -10.10 14.40
C ARG A 392 8.00 -8.90 15.32
N GLY A 393 7.35 -7.77 15.03
CA GLY A 393 7.41 -6.58 15.85
C GLY A 393 6.55 -5.45 15.27
N ASN A 394 6.75 -4.24 15.75
CA ASN A 394 6.03 -3.08 15.27
C ASN A 394 6.49 -2.72 13.84
N ALA A 395 5.56 -2.24 13.03
CA ALA A 395 5.84 -1.73 11.70
C ALA A 395 6.68 -0.46 11.78
N ARG A 396 7.68 -0.33 10.89
CA ARG A 396 8.53 0.85 10.78
C ARG A 396 7.89 1.84 9.82
N CYS A 397 7.67 3.06 10.28
CA CYS A 397 7.04 4.11 9.51
C CYS A 397 8.07 5.05 8.88
N THR A 398 7.65 5.81 7.88
CA THR A 398 8.50 6.70 7.07
C THR A 398 8.89 7.99 7.80
N ASP A 399 8.10 8.39 8.78
CA ASP A 399 8.34 9.46 9.76
C ASP A 399 9.28 9.03 10.91
N GLY A 400 9.76 7.78 10.91
CA GLY A 400 10.58 7.20 11.97
C GLY A 400 9.78 6.66 13.17
N SER A 401 8.46 6.82 13.18
CA SER A 401 7.59 6.24 14.21
C SER A 401 7.44 4.73 14.05
N ARG A 402 6.83 4.08 15.05
CA ARG A 402 6.55 2.65 15.05
C ARG A 402 5.06 2.42 15.24
N TYR A 403 4.46 1.64 14.35
CA TYR A 403 3.04 1.30 14.39
C TYR A 403 2.83 -0.12 14.92
N PRO A 404 1.98 -0.33 15.96
CA PRO A 404 1.72 -1.65 16.50
C PRO A 404 0.90 -2.49 15.49
N MET A 405 1.41 -3.66 15.13
CA MET A 405 0.73 -4.54 14.17
C MET A 405 -0.22 -5.50 14.90
N PRO A 406 -1.46 -5.72 14.41
CA PRO A 406 -2.37 -6.64 15.07
C PRO A 406 -1.98 -8.11 14.80
N GLU A 407 -2.27 -8.97 15.77
CA GLU A 407 -2.37 -10.40 15.58
C GLU A 407 -3.73 -10.72 14.95
N ILE A 408 -3.71 -11.43 13.82
CA ILE A 408 -4.93 -11.81 13.11
C ILE A 408 -5.19 -13.30 13.29
N THR A 409 -6.41 -13.64 13.69
CA THR A 409 -6.89 -15.02 13.76
C THR A 409 -8.11 -15.19 12.87
N CYS A 410 -8.06 -16.17 11.98
CA CYS A 410 -9.13 -16.50 11.04
C CYS A 410 -9.64 -17.94 11.26
N LYS A 411 -10.96 -18.10 11.15
CA LYS A 411 -11.66 -19.39 11.19
C LYS A 411 -12.50 -19.58 9.94
N ALA A 412 -12.66 -20.82 9.48
CA ALA A 412 -13.60 -21.13 8.41
C ALA A 412 -15.04 -20.87 8.89
N GLY A 413 -15.75 -19.98 8.21
CA GLY A 413 -17.15 -19.64 8.46
C GLY A 413 -18.10 -20.37 7.51
N VAL A 414 -19.23 -19.74 7.23
CA VAL A 414 -20.24 -20.28 6.29
C VAL A 414 -19.64 -20.34 4.88
N ASN A 415 -19.82 -21.47 4.18
CA ASN A 415 -19.27 -21.72 2.84
C ASN A 415 -17.73 -21.58 2.76
N ASP A 416 -17.01 -21.99 3.81
CA ASP A 416 -15.54 -21.91 3.91
C ASP A 416 -14.97 -20.47 3.83
N VAL A 417 -15.81 -19.43 3.89
CA VAL A 417 -15.38 -18.03 3.90
C VAL A 417 -14.75 -17.72 5.27
N ALA A 418 -13.54 -17.15 5.25
CA ALA A 418 -12.80 -16.84 6.46
C ALA A 418 -13.50 -15.75 7.28
N THR A 419 -13.78 -16.06 8.54
CA THR A 419 -14.18 -15.08 9.57
C THR A 419 -12.95 -14.73 10.38
N CYS A 420 -12.47 -13.50 10.26
CA CYS A 420 -11.20 -13.06 10.83
C CYS A 420 -11.39 -11.98 11.90
N THR A 421 -10.51 -11.98 12.88
CA THR A 421 -10.43 -10.97 13.93
C THR A 421 -8.99 -10.46 14.08
N ALA A 422 -8.82 -9.17 14.35
CA ALA A 422 -7.56 -8.55 14.75
C ALA A 422 -7.53 -8.29 16.25
N ARG A 423 -6.38 -8.51 16.87
CA ARG A 423 -6.10 -8.14 18.24
C ARG A 423 -4.82 -7.31 18.31
N TYR A 424 -4.89 -6.12 18.89
CA TYR A 424 -3.73 -5.27 19.17
C TYR A 424 -3.34 -5.46 20.63
N GLY A 425 -2.24 -6.15 20.93
CA GLY A 425 -1.83 -6.40 22.32
C GLY A 425 -2.95 -7.02 23.17
N ASP A 426 -3.27 -6.40 24.31
CA ASP A 426 -4.32 -6.84 25.25
C ASP A 426 -5.71 -6.25 24.94
N HIS A 427 -5.89 -5.62 23.79
CA HIS A 427 -7.18 -5.05 23.39
C HIS A 427 -8.19 -6.11 22.93
N ALA A 428 -9.46 -5.72 22.88
CA ALA A 428 -10.53 -6.60 22.41
C ALA A 428 -10.29 -7.05 20.95
N ALA A 429 -10.78 -8.24 20.62
CA ALA A 429 -10.71 -8.75 19.25
C ALA A 429 -11.74 -8.01 18.38
N ILE A 430 -11.26 -7.46 17.27
CA ILE A 430 -12.02 -6.62 16.34
C ILE A 430 -12.26 -7.40 15.05
N PRO A 431 -13.49 -7.48 14.53
CA PRO A 431 -13.75 -8.16 13.27
C PRO A 431 -13.08 -7.44 12.09
N LEU A 432 -12.58 -8.23 11.14
CA LEU A 432 -12.00 -7.71 9.90
C LEU A 432 -12.30 -8.63 8.73
N THR A 433 -12.20 -8.06 7.53
CA THR A 433 -12.45 -8.77 6.28
C THR A 433 -11.23 -8.71 5.37
N PHE A 434 -10.88 -9.87 4.80
CA PHE A 434 -9.88 -9.99 3.74
C PHE A 434 -10.54 -9.92 2.37
N LYS A 435 -9.99 -9.07 1.50
CA LYS A 435 -10.35 -8.99 0.08
C LYS A 435 -9.13 -9.15 -0.80
N LYS A 436 -9.17 -10.06 -1.76
CA LYS A 436 -8.09 -10.32 -2.70
C LYS A 436 -7.95 -9.17 -3.70
N ILE A 437 -6.72 -8.75 -3.96
CA ILE A 437 -6.39 -7.69 -4.92
C ILE A 437 -5.88 -8.35 -6.20
N GLY A 438 -6.45 -7.99 -7.36
CA GLY A 438 -6.01 -8.49 -8.67
C GLY A 438 -6.52 -9.89 -9.03
N ALA A 439 -7.77 -10.22 -8.64
CA ALA A 439 -8.44 -11.47 -8.99
C ALA A 439 -9.06 -11.44 -10.40
#